data_AF-A0A2V8NIR3-F1
#
_entry.id   AF-A0A2V8NIR3-F1
#
_cell.length_a   1.000
_cell.length_b   1.000
_cell.length_c   1.000
_cell.angle_alpha   90.00
_cell.angle_beta   90.00
_cell.angle_gamma   90.00
#
_symmetry.space_group_name_H-M   'P 1'
#
loop_
_entity.id
_entity.type
_entity.pdbx_description
1 polymer ?
#
loop_
_entity_poly.entity_id
_entity_poly.type
_entity_poly.pdbx_seq_one_letter_code
_entity_poly.pdbx_strand_id
1 'polypeptide(L)'
;MKEGARMQMSFIAGILLCSLMLVPYSQAAQAVQEKTPVENSQSLPRPPTGTLGTASYKPTDMEKPFFAKLSEKEQTTGSMFENYSITGKKGTRVGWFGIVRKIDEDAAKQETKLLIEMKYFDGLTDTHIMALSFNGGGDFLATLKGTGLGIKHLSLVKVYGIVERENNSVPEVKADYVRQWDWGQFTFLMVYGEQKGNKEWKKLNKAGEERIYNPFPTQKYYEDRLGPRQQ
;
A
#
# COMPACT_ATOMS: atom_id res chain seq x y z
N MET A 1 -34.33 88.76 8.80
CA MET A 1 -35.77 88.41 8.73
C MET A 1 -35.84 87.02 8.12
N LYS A 2 -35.94 85.97 8.93
CA LYS A 2 -37.14 85.33 9.53
C LYS A 2 -37.84 84.39 8.54
N GLU A 3 -38.26 83.24 9.08
CA GLU A 3 -39.02 82.10 8.52
C GLU A 3 -38.13 81.01 7.89
N GLY A 4 -38.03 79.77 8.39
CA GLY A 4 -38.86 79.02 9.31
C GLY A 4 -39.74 78.03 8.54
N ALA A 5 -39.27 76.80 8.35
CA ALA A 5 -40.11 75.69 7.88
C ALA A 5 -39.58 74.34 8.39
N ARG A 6 -40.52 73.43 8.58
CA ARG A 6 -40.62 72.39 9.61
C ARG A 6 -40.87 71.06 8.90
N MET A 7 -40.44 69.93 9.50
CA MET A 7 -41.04 68.58 9.33
C MET A 7 -40.85 67.91 7.94
N GLN A 8 -40.77 66.59 7.75
CA GLN A 8 -41.13 65.42 8.57
C GLN A 8 -40.09 64.31 8.41
N MET A 9 -39.75 63.64 9.52
CA MET A 9 -39.16 62.30 9.51
C MET A 9 -40.27 61.28 9.25
N SER A 10 -40.11 60.45 8.22
CA SER A 10 -40.88 59.21 8.04
C SER A 10 -39.98 58.02 8.36
N PHE A 11 -40.16 57.44 9.54
CA PHE A 11 -39.60 56.14 9.90
C PHE A 11 -40.43 55.05 9.22
N ILE A 12 -39.87 54.38 8.21
CA ILE A 12 -40.42 53.14 7.65
C ILE A 12 -39.94 51.99 8.53
N ALA A 13 -40.81 51.53 9.42
CA ALA A 13 -40.63 50.28 10.16
C ALA A 13 -40.83 49.10 9.21
N GLY A 14 -39.74 48.60 8.63
CA GLY A 14 -39.72 47.36 7.86
C GLY A 14 -39.84 46.16 8.79
N ILE A 15 -41.02 45.55 8.81
CA ILE A 15 -41.27 44.26 9.47
C ILE A 15 -40.51 43.18 8.70
N LEU A 16 -39.36 42.78 9.22
CA LEU A 16 -38.58 41.65 8.73
C LEU A 16 -39.25 40.36 9.21
N LEU A 17 -40.13 39.79 8.38
CA LEU A 17 -40.77 38.50 8.62
C LEU A 17 -39.71 37.39 8.41
N CYS A 18 -38.97 37.05 9.46
CA CYS A 18 -38.07 35.88 9.49
C CYS A 18 -38.91 34.60 9.37
N SER A 19 -39.10 34.15 8.13
CA SER A 19 -39.66 32.84 7.83
C SER A 19 -38.64 31.78 8.24
N LEU A 20 -38.85 31.19 9.42
CA LEU A 20 -38.15 30.00 9.90
C LEU A 20 -38.43 28.83 8.96
N MET A 21 -37.68 28.72 7.88
CA MET A 21 -37.62 27.53 7.06
C MET A 21 -36.93 26.44 7.88
N LEU A 22 -37.73 25.53 8.46
CA LEU A 22 -37.27 24.26 9.01
C LEU A 22 -36.67 23.45 7.86
N VAL A 23 -35.36 23.59 7.62
CA VAL A 23 -34.61 22.70 6.73
C VAL A 23 -34.56 21.34 7.43
N PRO A 24 -35.18 20.28 6.88
CA PRO A 24 -34.99 18.95 7.41
C PRO A 24 -33.52 18.59 7.22
N TYR A 25 -32.77 18.59 8.31
CA TYR A 25 -31.46 17.94 8.37
C TYR A 25 -31.70 16.45 8.21
N SER A 26 -31.77 15.98 6.96
CA SER A 26 -31.56 14.57 6.65
C SER A 26 -30.13 14.23 7.05
N GLN A 27 -29.97 13.72 8.27
CA GLN A 27 -28.80 12.92 8.64
C GLN A 27 -28.81 11.69 7.73
N ALA A 28 -28.23 11.82 6.54
CA ALA A 28 -27.82 10.66 5.77
C ALA A 28 -26.85 9.88 6.66
N ALA A 29 -27.29 8.72 7.15
CA ALA A 29 -26.42 7.78 7.82
C ALA A 29 -25.29 7.47 6.84
N GLN A 30 -24.11 8.06 7.07
CA GLN A 30 -22.91 7.71 6.33
C GLN A 30 -22.68 6.23 6.61
N ALA A 31 -22.95 5.39 5.61
CA ALA A 31 -22.61 3.98 5.68
C ALA A 31 -21.13 3.92 6.05
N VAL A 32 -20.81 3.34 7.21
CA VAL A 32 -19.45 3.19 7.68
C VAL A 32 -18.73 2.35 6.63
N GLN A 33 -17.94 3.02 5.79
CA GLN A 33 -17.20 2.35 4.74
C GLN A 33 -16.14 1.47 5.41
N GLU A 34 -16.28 0.15 5.23
CA GLU A 34 -15.35 -0.81 5.80
C GLU A 34 -13.92 -0.54 5.29
N LYS A 35 -12.97 -0.44 6.22
CA LYS A 35 -11.55 -0.23 5.90
C LYS A 35 -11.02 -1.45 5.15
N THR A 36 -10.04 -1.24 4.26
CA THR A 36 -9.32 -2.35 3.63
C THR A 36 -8.60 -3.15 4.74
N PRO A 37 -8.85 -4.46 4.88
CA PRO A 37 -8.20 -5.25 5.92
C PRO A 37 -6.70 -5.33 5.68
N VAL A 38 -5.93 -5.15 6.76
CA VAL A 38 -4.47 -5.25 6.78
C VAL A 38 -4.05 -6.31 7.80
N GLU A 39 -3.41 -7.38 7.31
CA GLU A 39 -2.81 -8.41 8.16
C GLU A 39 -1.35 -8.09 8.43
N ASN A 40 -0.95 -8.11 9.71
CA ASN A 40 0.45 -8.11 10.08
C ASN A 40 0.94 -9.54 10.24
N SER A 41 1.97 -9.90 9.47
CA SER A 41 2.61 -11.21 9.61
C SER A 41 3.19 -11.37 11.02
N GLN A 42 3.15 -12.59 11.50
CA GLN A 42 3.80 -12.98 12.75
C GLN A 42 5.21 -13.47 12.47
N SER A 43 6.11 -13.23 13.41
CA SER A 43 7.46 -13.79 13.36
C SER A 43 7.39 -15.30 13.58
N LEU A 44 8.03 -16.07 12.72
CA LEU A 44 8.13 -17.51 12.88
C LEU A 44 9.30 -17.86 13.81
N PRO A 45 9.25 -19.03 14.49
CA PRO A 45 10.37 -19.49 15.30
C PRO A 45 11.64 -19.59 14.47
N ARG A 46 12.77 -19.17 15.06
CA ARG A 46 14.07 -19.36 14.42
C ARG A 46 14.40 -20.85 14.36
N PRO A 47 14.89 -21.36 13.22
CA PRO A 47 15.32 -22.75 13.13
C PRO A 47 16.60 -22.94 13.95
N PRO A 48 16.89 -24.17 14.40
CA PRO A 48 18.19 -24.51 14.95
C PRO A 48 19.34 -24.10 14.03
N THR A 49 20.49 -23.75 14.61
CA THR A 49 21.69 -23.38 13.84
C THR A 49 22.04 -24.45 12.81
N GLY A 50 22.21 -24.03 11.54
CA GLY A 50 22.55 -24.92 10.43
C GLY A 50 21.38 -25.67 9.79
N THR A 51 20.13 -25.40 10.18
CA THR A 51 18.92 -26.12 9.68
C THR A 51 17.98 -25.23 8.86
N LEU A 52 18.54 -24.42 7.95
CA LEU A 52 17.71 -23.65 7.02
C LEU A 52 16.96 -24.59 6.09
N GLY A 53 15.71 -24.23 5.78
CA GLY A 53 14.85 -24.99 4.88
C GLY A 53 13.94 -24.07 4.09
N THR A 54 13.53 -24.52 2.91
CA THR A 54 12.63 -23.81 2.00
C THR A 54 11.28 -24.52 1.97
N ALA A 55 10.20 -23.74 1.88
CA ALA A 55 8.84 -24.24 1.73
C ALA A 55 8.05 -23.40 0.73
N SER A 56 7.00 -23.97 0.15
CA SER A 56 6.05 -23.21 -0.65
C SER A 56 5.30 -22.20 0.21
N TYR A 57 4.99 -21.05 -0.39
CA TYR A 57 4.12 -20.04 0.20
C TYR A 57 2.76 -20.63 0.58
N LYS A 58 2.27 -20.29 1.77
CA LYS A 58 0.94 -20.67 2.23
C LYS A 58 0.17 -19.42 2.65
N PRO A 59 -0.99 -19.13 2.03
CA PRO A 59 -1.82 -18.04 2.48
C PRO A 59 -2.38 -18.34 3.88
N THR A 60 -2.47 -17.32 4.73
CA THR A 60 -3.15 -17.41 6.04
C THR A 60 -4.66 -17.54 5.86
N ASP A 61 -5.38 -17.84 6.94
CA ASP A 61 -6.84 -17.95 6.88
C ASP A 61 -7.53 -16.66 6.41
N MET A 62 -6.99 -15.49 6.79
CA MET A 62 -7.49 -14.20 6.31
C MET A 62 -7.14 -13.93 4.85
N GLU A 63 -5.99 -14.43 4.38
CA GLU A 63 -5.52 -14.24 3.01
C GLU A 63 -6.20 -15.18 2.00
N LYS A 64 -6.57 -16.40 2.43
CA LYS A 64 -7.18 -17.45 1.57
C LYS A 64 -8.32 -16.94 0.67
N PRO A 65 -9.31 -16.15 1.14
CA PRO A 65 -10.40 -15.67 0.30
C PRO A 65 -9.96 -14.73 -0.83
N PHE A 66 -8.82 -14.04 -0.67
CA PHE A 66 -8.25 -13.16 -1.68
C PHE A 66 -7.33 -13.92 -2.62
N PHE A 67 -6.53 -14.84 -2.07
CA PHE A 67 -5.65 -15.72 -2.83
C PHE A 67 -6.43 -16.63 -3.80
N ALA A 68 -7.56 -17.20 -3.36
CA ALA A 68 -8.39 -18.07 -4.20
C ALA A 68 -9.02 -17.36 -5.42
N LYS A 69 -9.03 -16.01 -5.44
CA LYS A 69 -9.53 -15.21 -6.56
C LYS A 69 -8.45 -14.91 -7.61
N LEU A 70 -7.19 -15.26 -7.34
CA LEU A 70 -6.09 -15.09 -8.28
C LEU A 70 -6.13 -16.16 -9.36
N SER A 71 -5.84 -15.76 -10.60
CA SER A 71 -5.47 -16.76 -11.61
C SER A 71 -4.15 -17.43 -11.23
N GLU A 72 -3.88 -18.62 -11.74
CA GLU A 72 -2.65 -19.37 -11.45
C GLU A 72 -1.39 -18.53 -11.70
N LYS A 73 -1.36 -17.76 -12.80
CA LYS A 73 -0.25 -16.86 -13.15
C LYS A 73 -0.06 -15.69 -12.18
N GLU A 74 -1.06 -15.35 -11.38
CA GLU A 74 -1.00 -14.26 -10.40
C GLU A 74 -0.63 -14.76 -9.00
N GLN A 75 -0.59 -16.09 -8.78
CA GLN A 75 -0.17 -16.68 -7.50
C GLN A 75 1.35 -16.65 -7.34
N THR A 76 2.10 -16.75 -8.44
CA THR A 76 3.56 -16.64 -8.52
C THR A 76 3.93 -15.50 -9.47
N THR A 77 4.52 -14.43 -8.95
CA THR A 77 4.72 -13.18 -9.69
C THR A 77 6.17 -13.07 -10.19
N GLY A 78 6.57 -14.00 -11.04
CA GLY A 78 7.90 -14.10 -11.64
C GLY A 78 8.69 -15.33 -11.19
N SER A 79 9.74 -15.67 -11.92
CA SER A 79 10.66 -16.77 -11.57
C SER A 79 12.08 -16.42 -11.99
N MET A 80 13.04 -17.32 -11.74
CA MET A 80 14.40 -17.16 -12.28
C MET A 80 14.43 -17.06 -13.81
N PHE A 81 13.41 -17.58 -14.51
CA PHE A 81 13.39 -17.68 -15.98
C PHE A 81 12.37 -16.74 -16.65
N GLU A 82 11.43 -16.17 -15.89
CA GLU A 82 10.36 -15.34 -16.44
C GLU A 82 10.24 -14.01 -15.70
N ASN A 83 10.42 -12.94 -16.46
CA ASN A 83 10.08 -11.59 -16.02
C ASN A 83 8.57 -11.41 -16.11
N TYR A 84 7.95 -11.01 -15.00
CA TYR A 84 6.52 -10.78 -14.92
C TYR A 84 6.23 -9.35 -14.49
N SER A 85 5.16 -8.71 -14.96
CA SER A 85 4.76 -7.37 -14.49
C SER A 85 3.25 -7.21 -14.60
N ILE A 86 2.70 -6.36 -13.74
CA ILE A 86 1.29 -5.94 -13.81
C ILE A 86 1.08 -4.71 -14.70
N THR A 87 2.14 -4.14 -15.26
CA THR A 87 2.03 -3.12 -16.32
C THR A 87 1.30 -3.68 -17.53
N GLY A 88 0.36 -2.93 -18.08
CA GLY A 88 -0.52 -3.30 -19.18
C GLY A 88 -1.71 -4.19 -18.78
N LYS A 89 -1.91 -4.49 -17.49
CA LYS A 89 -2.91 -5.47 -17.02
C LYS A 89 -4.20 -4.88 -16.44
N LYS A 90 -4.69 -3.77 -16.97
CA LYS A 90 -5.95 -3.14 -16.52
C LYS A 90 -7.09 -4.17 -16.46
N GLY A 91 -7.88 -4.13 -15.38
CA GLY A 91 -9.00 -5.04 -15.11
C GLY A 91 -8.58 -6.39 -14.51
N THR A 92 -7.28 -6.68 -14.44
CA THR A 92 -6.79 -7.95 -13.90
C THR A 92 -6.76 -7.91 -12.38
N ARG A 93 -7.17 -9.01 -11.75
CA ARG A 93 -7.01 -9.23 -10.33
C ARG A 93 -5.61 -9.76 -10.04
N VAL A 94 -4.89 -9.10 -9.14
CA VAL A 94 -3.46 -9.34 -8.88
C VAL A 94 -3.20 -9.56 -7.40
N GLY A 95 -2.11 -10.27 -7.09
CA GLY A 95 -1.60 -10.48 -5.74
C GLY A 95 -0.10 -10.29 -5.71
N TRP A 96 0.35 -9.04 -5.54
CA TRP A 96 1.73 -8.66 -5.84
C TRP A 96 2.55 -8.27 -4.60
N PHE A 97 3.79 -8.78 -4.50
CA PHE A 97 4.73 -8.43 -3.44
C PHE A 97 5.52 -7.15 -3.75
N GLY A 98 5.74 -6.30 -2.75
CA GLY A 98 6.62 -5.16 -2.92
C GLY A 98 6.98 -4.41 -1.65
N ILE A 99 7.96 -3.51 -1.76
CA ILE A 99 8.43 -2.68 -0.65
C ILE A 99 7.67 -1.35 -0.65
N VAL A 100 7.09 -0.98 0.48
CA VAL A 100 6.38 0.30 0.63
C VAL A 100 7.39 1.46 0.61
N ARG A 101 7.40 2.24 -0.47
CA ARG A 101 8.30 3.39 -0.68
C ARG A 101 7.69 4.73 -0.27
N LYS A 102 6.35 4.84 -0.28
CA LYS A 102 5.64 6.04 0.18
C LYS A 102 4.27 5.67 0.73
N ILE A 103 3.81 6.42 1.72
CA ILE A 103 2.47 6.34 2.30
C ILE A 103 1.89 7.75 2.29
N ASP A 104 0.78 7.95 1.58
CA ASP A 104 0.04 9.20 1.55
C ASP A 104 -1.38 8.94 2.08
N GLU A 105 -1.74 9.54 3.21
CA GLU A 105 -3.09 9.43 3.79
C GLU A 105 -3.94 10.66 3.45
N ASP A 106 -5.17 10.43 3.00
CA ASP A 106 -6.18 11.46 2.76
C ASP A 106 -7.34 11.25 3.74
N ALA A 107 -7.30 11.97 4.87
CA ALA A 107 -8.32 11.88 5.91
C ALA A 107 -9.70 12.35 5.44
N ALA A 108 -9.76 13.28 4.47
CA ALA A 108 -11.02 13.77 3.94
C ALA A 108 -11.72 12.70 3.07
N LYS A 109 -10.94 11.92 2.31
CA LYS A 109 -11.46 10.80 1.51
C LYS A 109 -11.52 9.47 2.26
N GLN A 110 -10.96 9.39 3.48
CA GLN A 110 -10.74 8.14 4.18
C GLN A 110 -10.01 7.14 3.27
N GLU A 111 -8.88 7.55 2.70
CA GLU A 111 -8.08 6.72 1.79
C GLU A 111 -6.59 6.75 2.18
N THR A 112 -5.92 5.62 1.94
CA THR A 112 -4.45 5.52 2.02
C THR A 112 -3.93 5.12 0.65
N LYS A 113 -2.96 5.88 0.11
CA LYS A 113 -2.25 5.54 -1.12
C LYS A 113 -0.83 5.12 -0.81
N LEU A 114 -0.43 3.98 -1.36
CA LEU A 114 0.91 3.44 -1.22
C LEU A 114 1.62 3.52 -2.56
N LEU A 115 2.87 4.00 -2.57
CA LEU A 115 3.81 3.72 -3.66
C LEU A 115 4.62 2.49 -3.28
N ILE A 116 4.62 1.48 -4.14
CA ILE A 116 5.22 0.18 -3.85
C ILE A 116 6.20 -0.18 -4.96
N GLU A 117 7.44 -0.49 -4.57
CA GLU A 117 8.43 -1.10 -5.46
C GLU A 117 8.14 -2.59 -5.56
N MET A 118 7.76 -3.07 -6.75
CA MET A 118 7.49 -4.48 -7.01
C MET A 118 8.70 -5.35 -6.70
N LYS A 119 8.45 -6.57 -6.22
CA LYS A 119 9.46 -7.62 -6.10
C LYS A 119 8.97 -8.92 -6.73
N TYR A 120 9.87 -9.65 -7.39
CA TYR A 120 9.53 -10.96 -7.93
C TYR A 120 9.42 -12.00 -6.83
N PHE A 121 8.52 -12.96 -7.04
CA PHE A 121 8.28 -14.05 -6.11
C PHE A 121 7.95 -15.34 -6.85
N ASP A 122 8.79 -16.35 -6.67
CA ASP A 122 8.71 -17.64 -7.37
C ASP A 122 7.80 -18.68 -6.68
N GLY A 123 7.17 -18.31 -5.57
CA GLY A 123 6.31 -19.21 -4.79
C GLY A 123 7.02 -19.92 -3.64
N LEU A 124 8.34 -19.79 -3.51
CA LEU A 124 9.12 -20.41 -2.45
C LEU A 124 9.64 -19.39 -1.45
N THR A 125 9.70 -19.78 -0.19
CA THR A 125 10.19 -18.94 0.90
C THR A 125 10.97 -19.77 1.90
N ASP A 126 11.80 -19.13 2.72
CA ASP A 126 12.40 -19.80 3.87
C ASP A 126 11.33 -20.18 4.88
N THR A 127 11.52 -21.33 5.53
CA THR A 127 10.59 -21.88 6.53
C THR A 127 10.37 -20.97 7.74
N HIS A 128 11.26 -20.01 8.00
CA HIS A 128 11.20 -19.10 9.15
C HIS A 128 11.11 -17.61 8.79
N ILE A 129 11.17 -17.24 7.50
CA ILE A 129 11.17 -15.84 7.07
C ILE A 129 10.67 -15.71 5.63
N MET A 130 9.97 -14.62 5.30
CA MET A 130 9.53 -14.38 3.93
C MET A 130 10.75 -14.07 3.04
N ALA A 131 11.07 -14.91 2.06
CA ALA A 131 12.20 -14.72 1.16
C ALA A 131 11.70 -14.47 -0.27
N LEU A 132 12.28 -13.49 -0.96
CA LEU A 132 11.89 -13.06 -2.30
C LEU A 132 13.06 -12.46 -3.07
N SER A 133 12.91 -12.21 -4.38
CA SER A 133 13.95 -11.52 -5.16
C SER A 133 14.19 -10.10 -4.64
N PHE A 134 15.44 -9.64 -4.72
CA PHE A 134 15.74 -8.22 -4.58
C PHE A 134 15.26 -7.41 -5.79
N ASN A 135 15.21 -8.01 -6.97
CA ASN A 135 14.70 -7.35 -8.17
C ASN A 135 13.17 -7.43 -8.26
N GLY A 136 12.59 -6.59 -9.10
CA GLY A 136 11.18 -6.69 -9.44
C GLY A 136 10.74 -5.87 -10.65
N GLY A 137 9.42 -5.96 -10.89
CA GLY A 137 8.77 -5.61 -12.15
C GLY A 137 8.39 -4.14 -12.35
N GLY A 138 8.94 -3.21 -11.56
CA GLY A 138 8.59 -1.79 -11.62
C GLY A 138 8.08 -1.25 -10.29
N ASP A 139 7.30 -0.17 -10.37
CA ASP A 139 6.58 0.40 -9.24
C ASP A 139 5.07 0.35 -9.54
N PHE A 140 4.23 0.29 -8.50
CA PHE A 140 2.79 0.49 -8.63
C PHE A 140 2.23 1.30 -7.46
N LEU A 141 1.05 1.87 -7.68
CA LEU A 141 0.25 2.49 -6.64
C LEU A 141 -0.81 1.53 -6.13
N ALA A 142 -1.03 1.50 -4.83
CA ALA A 142 -2.18 0.83 -4.23
C ALA A 142 -3.05 1.85 -3.50
N THR A 143 -4.35 1.87 -3.80
CA THR A 143 -5.34 2.67 -3.06
C THR A 143 -6.13 1.77 -2.13
N LEU A 144 -6.09 2.07 -0.83
CA LEU A 144 -6.75 1.36 0.25
C LEU A 144 -7.84 2.26 0.86
N LYS A 145 -8.93 1.64 1.33
CA LYS A 145 -9.97 2.31 2.10
C LYS A 145 -9.55 2.44 3.56
N GLY A 146 -9.71 3.63 4.11
CA GLY A 146 -9.37 4.01 5.47
C GLY A 146 -7.99 4.69 5.60
N THR A 147 -7.79 5.35 6.73
CA THR A 147 -6.51 5.87 7.21
C THR A 147 -6.09 5.19 8.51
N GLY A 148 -4.82 5.37 8.92
CA GLY A 148 -4.28 4.78 10.14
C GLY A 148 -4.24 3.25 10.07
N LEU A 149 -3.92 2.70 8.90
CA LEU A 149 -4.00 1.25 8.65
C LEU A 149 -2.83 0.44 9.24
N GLY A 150 -1.89 1.10 9.94
CA GLY A 150 -0.74 0.46 10.56
C GLY A 150 0.30 -0.07 9.56
N ILE A 151 0.23 0.34 8.30
CA ILE A 151 1.22 0.00 7.27
C ILE A 151 2.48 0.83 7.52
N LYS A 152 3.63 0.18 7.54
CA LYS A 152 4.90 0.83 7.86
C LYS A 152 5.73 1.07 6.60
N HIS A 153 6.36 2.23 6.51
CA HIS A 153 7.32 2.55 5.45
C HIS A 153 8.47 1.52 5.41
N LEU A 154 8.95 1.17 4.21
CA LEU A 154 9.96 0.12 3.93
C LEU A 154 9.65 -1.28 4.46
N SER A 155 8.40 -1.57 4.84
CA SER A 155 7.96 -2.94 5.04
C SER A 155 7.75 -3.64 3.69
N LEU A 156 7.80 -4.97 3.71
CA LEU A 156 7.30 -5.78 2.61
C LEU A 156 5.79 -5.91 2.74
N VAL A 157 5.07 -5.77 1.63
CA VAL A 157 3.64 -6.04 1.56
C VAL A 157 3.33 -6.98 0.42
N LYS A 158 2.23 -7.72 0.54
CA LYS A 158 1.53 -8.37 -0.57
C LYS A 158 0.17 -7.73 -0.71
N VAL A 159 -0.06 -7.07 -1.84
CA VAL A 159 -1.30 -6.34 -2.13
C VAL A 159 -2.18 -7.18 -3.05
N TYR A 160 -3.41 -7.40 -2.62
CA TYR A 160 -4.44 -8.05 -3.40
C TYR A 160 -5.47 -7.02 -3.87
N GLY A 161 -5.80 -7.04 -5.15
CA GLY A 161 -6.74 -6.07 -5.69
C GLY A 161 -6.96 -6.20 -7.19
N ILE A 162 -7.58 -5.18 -7.78
CA ILE A 162 -7.79 -5.06 -9.23
C ILE A 162 -6.96 -3.89 -9.74
N VAL A 163 -6.24 -4.08 -10.84
CA VAL A 163 -5.59 -2.98 -11.57
C VAL A 163 -6.68 -2.12 -12.23
N GLU A 164 -7.01 -0.97 -11.65
CA GLU A 164 -8.10 -0.11 -12.16
C GLU A 164 -7.67 0.74 -13.35
N ARG A 165 -6.43 1.24 -13.29
CA ARG A 165 -5.85 2.11 -14.32
C ARG A 165 -4.34 2.01 -14.32
N GLU A 166 -3.73 2.69 -15.27
CA GLU A 166 -2.29 2.84 -15.39
C GLU A 166 -2.00 4.26 -15.85
N ASN A 167 -0.97 4.87 -15.26
CA ASN A 167 -0.52 6.20 -15.62
C ASN A 167 1.00 6.18 -15.79
N ASN A 168 1.50 6.59 -16.96
CA ASN A 168 2.93 6.58 -17.29
C ASN A 168 3.62 5.22 -16.99
N SER A 169 2.99 4.11 -17.38
CA SER A 169 3.44 2.74 -17.10
C SER A 169 3.49 2.33 -15.62
N VAL A 170 2.92 3.15 -14.71
CA VAL A 170 2.75 2.83 -13.28
C VAL A 170 1.30 2.37 -13.07
N PRO A 171 1.07 1.08 -12.77
CA PRO A 171 -0.27 0.55 -12.52
C PRO A 171 -0.85 1.09 -11.21
N GLU A 172 -2.16 1.25 -11.16
CA GLU A 172 -2.88 1.62 -9.95
C GLU A 172 -3.85 0.50 -9.56
N VAL A 173 -3.58 -0.12 -8.42
CA VAL A 173 -4.35 -1.21 -7.85
C VAL A 173 -5.33 -0.66 -6.81
N LYS A 174 -6.61 -0.96 -6.98
CA LYS A 174 -7.57 -0.82 -5.87
C LYS A 174 -7.48 -2.05 -5.00
N ALA A 175 -7.01 -1.85 -3.77
CA ALA A 175 -6.68 -2.92 -2.86
C ALA A 175 -7.90 -3.39 -2.08
N ASP A 176 -8.14 -4.70 -2.12
CA ASP A 176 -9.16 -5.38 -1.33
C ASP A 176 -8.58 -5.96 -0.03
N TYR A 177 -7.27 -6.24 -0.01
CA TYR A 177 -6.55 -6.81 1.14
C TYR A 177 -5.05 -6.54 1.05
N VAL A 178 -4.39 -6.37 2.19
CA VAL A 178 -2.94 -6.27 2.27
C VAL A 178 -2.42 -7.15 3.41
N ARG A 179 -1.35 -7.90 3.13
CA ARG A 179 -0.53 -8.55 4.17
C ARG A 179 0.82 -7.87 4.26
N GLN A 180 1.29 -7.59 5.47
CA GLN A 180 2.53 -6.86 5.75
C GLN A 180 3.53 -7.74 6.51
N TRP A 181 4.81 -7.64 6.15
CA TRP A 181 5.96 -8.15 6.88
C TRP A 181 6.88 -6.98 7.21
N ASP A 182 7.08 -6.74 8.50
CA ASP A 182 8.00 -5.73 8.99
C ASP A 182 9.46 -6.21 8.87
N TRP A 183 10.41 -5.31 9.16
CA TRP A 183 11.82 -5.68 9.28
C TRP A 183 12.01 -6.80 10.30
N GLY A 184 12.86 -7.77 9.95
CA GLY A 184 13.07 -9.03 10.65
C GLY A 184 12.13 -10.17 10.19
N GLN A 185 11.10 -9.87 9.39
CA GLN A 185 10.11 -10.86 8.93
C GLN A 185 10.21 -11.19 7.44
N PHE A 186 11.08 -10.49 6.70
CA PHE A 186 11.40 -10.81 5.31
C PHE A 186 12.88 -10.64 5.00
N THR A 187 13.39 -11.31 3.98
CA THR A 187 14.75 -11.15 3.47
C THR A 187 14.73 -11.21 1.94
N PHE A 188 15.82 -10.79 1.32
CA PHE A 188 16.01 -10.94 -0.13
C PHE A 188 16.87 -12.16 -0.39
N LEU A 189 16.38 -13.10 -1.19
CA LEU A 189 17.06 -14.37 -1.46
C LEU A 189 18.21 -14.19 -2.46
N MET A 190 17.98 -13.47 -3.55
CA MET A 190 18.96 -13.24 -4.62
C MET A 190 18.50 -12.14 -5.59
N VAL A 191 19.27 -11.91 -6.66
CA VAL A 191 19.00 -10.93 -7.73
C VAL A 191 18.62 -11.66 -9.01
N TYR A 192 17.42 -12.22 -9.05
CA TYR A 192 16.93 -12.84 -10.29
C TYR A 192 15.91 -11.96 -11.00
N GLY A 193 15.81 -12.14 -12.32
CA GLY A 193 14.97 -11.32 -13.18
C GLY A 193 15.55 -9.92 -13.41
N GLU A 194 14.94 -9.17 -14.32
CA GLU A 194 15.37 -7.80 -14.63
C GLU A 194 14.85 -6.81 -13.58
N GLN A 195 15.71 -5.92 -13.07
CA GLN A 195 15.29 -4.82 -12.20
C GLN A 195 14.67 -3.70 -13.03
N LYS A 196 13.33 -3.62 -13.00
CA LYS A 196 12.54 -2.58 -13.69
C LYS A 196 12.04 -1.47 -12.76
N GLY A 197 12.31 -1.59 -11.46
CA GLY A 197 11.97 -0.57 -10.46
C GLY A 197 12.67 0.77 -10.69
N ASN A 198 12.22 1.80 -9.98
CA ASN A 198 12.80 3.13 -10.07
C ASN A 198 14.33 3.13 -9.85
N LYS A 199 15.06 3.85 -10.70
CA LYS A 199 16.52 3.95 -10.62
C LYS A 199 17.00 4.56 -9.30
N GLU A 200 16.20 5.42 -8.67
CA GLU A 200 16.52 5.98 -7.35
C GLU A 200 16.52 4.91 -6.26
N TRP A 201 15.59 3.94 -6.29
CA TRP A 201 15.58 2.82 -5.34
C TRP A 201 16.84 1.97 -5.46
N LYS A 202 17.31 1.74 -6.69
CA LYS A 202 18.55 0.99 -6.92
C LYS A 202 19.78 1.69 -6.33
N LYS A 203 19.84 3.03 -6.41
CA LYS A 203 20.96 3.82 -5.84
C LYS A 203 21.04 3.77 -4.31
N LEU A 204 19.93 3.43 -3.64
CA LEU A 204 19.92 3.30 -2.18
C LEU A 204 20.62 2.02 -1.71
N ASN A 205 20.77 1.01 -2.57
CA ASN A 205 21.47 -0.22 -2.21
C ASN A 205 22.99 0.02 -2.16
N LYS A 206 23.56 -0.12 -0.96
CA LYS A 206 24.99 0.02 -0.65
C LYS A 206 25.70 -1.33 -0.54
N ALA A 207 24.97 -2.43 -0.64
CA ALA A 207 25.52 -3.78 -0.56
C ALA A 207 25.71 -4.40 -1.95
N GLY A 208 26.80 -5.14 -2.13
CA GLY A 208 27.04 -5.96 -3.32
C GLY A 208 25.99 -7.08 -3.45
N GLU A 209 25.78 -7.53 -4.69
CA GLU A 209 24.76 -8.54 -5.00
C GLU A 209 25.08 -9.90 -4.35
N GLU A 210 26.35 -10.20 -4.14
CA GLU A 210 26.85 -11.42 -3.49
C GLU A 210 26.47 -11.52 -2.00
N ARG A 211 26.02 -10.43 -1.38
CA ARG A 211 25.64 -10.38 0.04
C ARG A 211 24.12 -10.29 0.24
N ILE A 212 23.31 -10.45 -0.81
CA ILE A 212 21.88 -10.12 -0.71
C ILE A 212 21.12 -10.97 0.28
N TYR A 213 21.44 -12.26 0.36
CA TYR A 213 20.82 -13.15 1.32
C TYR A 213 21.36 -12.98 2.73
N ASN A 214 20.45 -12.77 3.68
CA ASN A 214 20.71 -12.95 5.10
C ASN A 214 19.50 -13.63 5.73
N PRO A 215 19.62 -14.88 6.24
CA PRO A 215 18.51 -15.59 6.88
C PRO A 215 18.07 -14.95 8.21
N PHE A 216 18.90 -14.08 8.79
CA PHE A 216 18.64 -13.38 10.05
C PHE A 216 18.96 -11.89 9.89
N PRO A 217 18.16 -11.16 9.07
CA PRO A 217 18.45 -9.77 8.73
C PRO A 217 18.35 -8.86 9.96
N THR A 218 19.30 -7.94 10.08
CA THR A 218 19.32 -6.91 11.12
C THR A 218 18.74 -5.60 10.61
N GLN A 219 18.56 -4.60 11.48
CA GLN A 219 18.19 -3.25 11.03
C GLN A 219 19.16 -2.71 9.96
N LYS A 220 20.47 -2.83 10.21
CA LYS A 220 21.52 -2.41 9.27
C LYS A 220 21.39 -3.10 7.91
N TYR A 221 20.99 -4.37 7.88
CA TYR A 221 20.77 -5.10 6.62
C TYR A 221 19.74 -4.39 5.73
N TYR A 222 18.63 -3.90 6.31
CA TYR A 222 17.60 -3.20 5.56
C TYR A 222 18.03 -1.78 5.21
N GLU A 223 18.66 -1.05 6.14
CA GLU A 223 19.14 0.30 5.88
C GLU A 223 20.16 0.34 4.72
N ASP A 224 21.06 -0.65 4.67
CA ASP A 224 22.05 -0.77 3.60
C ASP A 224 21.41 -1.09 2.24
N ARG A 225 20.20 -1.68 2.19
CA ARG A 225 19.56 -2.12 0.94
C ARG A 225 18.43 -1.22 0.47
N LEU A 226 17.65 -0.70 1.40
CA LEU A 226 16.40 0.01 1.17
C LEU A 226 16.50 1.50 1.51
N GLY A 227 17.55 1.91 2.23
CA GLY A 227 17.70 3.25 2.79
C GLY A 227 17.13 3.36 4.22
N PRO A 228 17.31 4.53 4.86
CA PRO A 228 16.82 4.75 6.22
C PRO A 228 15.29 4.76 6.25
N ARG A 229 14.71 4.14 7.30
CA ARG A 229 13.27 4.22 7.54
C ARG A 229 12.93 5.60 8.09
N GLN A 230 12.04 6.32 7.41
CA GLN A 230 11.38 7.50 7.97
C GLN A 230 10.60 7.08 9.23
N GLN A 231 10.81 7.81 10.33
CA GLN A 231 10.10 7.64 11.60
C GLN A 231 8.71 8.26 11.52
#